data_AF-A0A654CUR5-F1
#
_entry.id   AF-A0A654CUR5-F1
#
_cell.length_a   1.000
_cell.length_b   1.000
_cell.length_c   1.000
_cell.angle_alpha   90.00
_cell.angle_beta   90.00
_cell.angle_gamma   90.00
#
_symmetry.space_group_name_H-M   'P 1'
#
loop_
_entity.id
_entity.type
_entity.pdbx_description
1 polymer ?
#
loop_
_entity_poly.entity_id
_entity_poly.type
_entity_poly.pdbx_seq_one_letter_code
_entity_poly.pdbx_strand_id
1 'polypeptide(L)'
;MELVTSLNKLVNLSMEEGFAKEAIADLSLKVLLLRLLQTQNRLSVNSNQPMYDNRIQPAINYVHKHLTEKITVEKLARECCLSQSSFYQYFKNILDITPLEFVLRTRIDHAKK
;
A
#
# COMPACT_ATOMS: atom_id res chain seq x y z
N MET A 1 -11.90 16.08 -7.51
CA MET A 1 -12.54 16.90 -8.55
C MET A 1 -13.52 16.08 -9.39
N GLU A 2 -13.12 14.98 -10.05
CA GLU A 2 -14.00 14.26 -11.00
C GLU A 2 -15.23 13.53 -10.42
N LEU A 3 -15.18 13.09 -9.17
CA LEU A 3 -16.30 12.41 -8.51
C LEU A 3 -17.45 13.38 -8.22
N VAL A 4 -17.11 14.61 -7.81
CA VAL A 4 -18.06 15.71 -7.60
C VAL A 4 -18.74 16.09 -8.92
N THR A 5 -17.99 16.08 -10.04
CA THR A 5 -18.55 16.35 -11.37
C THR A 5 -19.55 15.27 -11.81
N SER A 6 -19.26 14.00 -11.57
CA SER A 6 -20.22 12.91 -11.87
C SER A 6 -21.45 12.95 -10.98
N LEU A 7 -21.29 13.29 -9.71
CA LEU A 7 -22.39 13.38 -8.76
C LEU A 7 -23.29 14.58 -9.10
N ASN A 8 -22.72 15.74 -9.40
CA ASN A 8 -23.48 16.91 -9.86
C ASN A 8 -24.20 16.66 -11.18
N LYS A 9 -23.59 15.90 -12.10
CA LYS A 9 -24.23 15.50 -13.35
C LYS A 9 -25.42 14.57 -13.11
N LEU A 10 -25.30 13.60 -12.20
CA LEU A 10 -26.40 12.73 -11.79
C LEU A 10 -27.56 13.53 -11.16
N VAL A 11 -27.25 14.49 -10.29
CA VAL A 11 -28.25 15.36 -9.64
C VAL A 11 -28.97 16.22 -10.67
N ASN A 12 -28.26 16.85 -11.60
CA ASN A 12 -28.90 17.66 -12.66
C ASN A 12 -29.77 16.82 -13.59
N LEU A 13 -29.33 15.62 -13.97
CA LEU A 13 -30.11 14.72 -14.84
C LEU A 13 -31.33 14.13 -14.13
N SER A 14 -31.31 14.03 -12.80
CA SER A 14 -32.48 13.65 -12.01
C SER A 14 -33.59 14.72 -12.00
N MET A 15 -33.27 15.96 -12.40
CA MET A 15 -34.20 17.10 -12.40
C MET A 15 -34.81 17.40 -13.78
N GLU A 16 -34.27 16.89 -14.89
CA GLU A 16 -34.90 16.99 -16.23
C GLU A 16 -35.95 15.89 -16.45
N GLU A 17 -37.01 16.19 -17.21
CA GLU A 17 -38.10 15.25 -17.54
C GLU A 17 -37.95 14.69 -18.97
N GLY A 18 -38.02 13.35 -19.14
CA GLY A 18 -38.01 12.70 -20.45
C GLY A 18 -37.66 11.21 -20.43
N PHE A 19 -38.03 10.46 -21.48
CA PHE A 19 -37.79 9.01 -21.63
C PHE A 19 -36.28 8.64 -21.61
N ALA A 20 -35.41 9.57 -22.04
CA ALA A 20 -33.97 9.39 -21.97
C ALA A 20 -33.42 9.42 -20.53
N LYS A 21 -34.18 9.95 -19.55
CA LYS A 21 -33.76 10.11 -18.15
C LYS A 21 -33.44 8.78 -17.48
N GLU A 22 -34.28 7.77 -17.65
CA GLU A 22 -34.08 6.47 -17.00
C GLU A 22 -32.81 5.78 -17.53
N ALA A 23 -32.63 5.76 -18.85
CA ALA A 23 -31.44 5.22 -19.48
C ALA A 23 -30.16 5.99 -19.09
N ILE A 24 -30.24 7.32 -19.01
CA ILE A 24 -29.13 8.18 -18.61
C ILE A 24 -28.81 8.02 -17.11
N ALA A 25 -29.82 7.88 -16.25
CA ALA A 25 -29.66 7.65 -14.82
C ALA A 25 -29.01 6.29 -14.53
N ASP A 26 -29.47 5.24 -15.21
CA ASP A 26 -28.85 3.90 -15.14
C ASP A 26 -27.39 3.92 -15.59
N LEU A 27 -27.11 4.58 -16.72
CA LEU A 27 -25.74 4.73 -17.21
C LEU A 27 -24.85 5.52 -16.24
N SER A 28 -25.38 6.60 -15.68
CA SER A 28 -24.65 7.44 -14.72
C SER A 28 -24.39 6.72 -13.41
N LEU A 29 -25.33 5.89 -12.93
CA LEU A 29 -25.16 5.00 -11.78
C LEU A 29 -24.05 3.98 -12.06
N LYS A 30 -24.08 3.31 -13.22
CA LYS A 30 -23.03 2.36 -13.64
C LYS A 30 -21.66 3.01 -13.69
N VAL A 31 -21.55 4.23 -14.24
CA VAL A 31 -20.29 4.99 -14.27
C VAL A 31 -19.81 5.35 -12.87
N LEU A 32 -20.70 5.75 -11.97
CA LEU A 32 -20.36 6.06 -10.58
C LEU A 32 -19.88 4.83 -9.83
N LEU A 33 -20.57 3.70 -10.01
CA LEU A 33 -20.23 2.42 -9.39
C LEU A 33 -18.88 1.88 -9.92
N LEU A 34 -18.64 1.97 -11.23
CA LEU A 34 -17.33 1.68 -11.83
C LEU A 34 -16.23 2.58 -11.27
N ARG A 35 -16.48 3.88 -11.08
CA ARG A 35 -15.50 4.80 -10.48
C ARG A 35 -15.23 4.47 -9.01
N LEU A 36 -16.26 4.15 -8.22
CA LEU A 36 -16.07 3.71 -6.83
C LEU A 36 -15.24 2.42 -6.76
N LEU A 37 -15.54 1.44 -7.61
CA LEU A 37 -14.76 0.20 -7.70
C LEU A 37 -13.32 0.47 -8.17
N GLN A 38 -13.11 1.38 -9.12
CA GLN A 38 -11.76 1.78 -9.55
C GLN A 38 -11.01 2.55 -8.47
N THR A 39 -11.67 3.42 -7.69
CA THR A 39 -11.07 4.14 -6.57
C THR A 39 -10.72 3.17 -5.45
N GLN A 40 -11.62 2.26 -5.07
CA GLN A 40 -11.34 1.20 -4.10
C GLN A 40 -10.22 0.28 -4.59
N ASN A 41 -10.21 -0.08 -5.88
CA ASN A 41 -9.12 -0.86 -6.46
C ASN A 41 -7.81 -0.08 -6.54
N ARG A 42 -7.81 1.24 -6.74
CA ARG A 42 -6.58 2.05 -6.67
C ARG A 42 -6.07 2.15 -5.24
N LEU A 43 -6.97 2.28 -4.27
CA LEU A 43 -6.64 2.17 -2.85
C LEU A 43 -6.11 0.76 -2.52
N SER A 44 -6.63 -0.30 -3.15
CA SER A 44 -6.19 -1.68 -2.92
C SER A 44 -4.91 -2.07 -3.67
N VAL A 45 -4.68 -1.50 -4.86
CA VAL A 45 -3.45 -1.68 -5.64
C VAL A 45 -2.31 -0.86 -5.04
N ASN A 46 -2.61 0.30 -4.45
CA ASN A 46 -1.70 0.98 -3.51
C ASN A 46 -1.60 0.24 -2.16
N SER A 47 -2.56 -0.64 -1.82
CA SER A 47 -2.52 -1.49 -0.62
C SER A 47 -1.83 -2.85 -0.80
N ASN A 48 -1.13 -3.08 -1.92
CA ASN A 48 -0.01 -4.06 -1.90
C ASN A 48 1.16 -3.55 -1.03
N GLN A 49 1.08 -2.32 -0.52
CA GLN A 49 1.67 -1.98 0.77
C GLN A 49 0.54 -2.05 1.80
N PRO A 50 0.46 -3.11 2.63
CA PRO A 50 -0.56 -3.18 3.65
C PRO A 50 -0.50 -1.89 4.48
N MET A 51 -1.64 -1.25 4.70
CA MET A 51 -1.84 -0.21 5.70
C MET A 51 -1.79 -0.80 7.13
N TYR A 52 -0.96 -1.83 7.32
CA TYR A 52 -0.43 -2.26 8.59
C TYR A 52 0.97 -1.66 8.66
N ASP A 53 1.07 -0.54 9.36
CA ASP A 53 2.25 -0.17 10.13
C ASP A 53 3.57 -0.65 9.54
N ASN A 54 4.10 0.09 8.56
CA ASN A 54 5.33 -0.27 7.84
C ASN A 54 6.57 -0.05 8.74
N ARG A 55 6.48 -0.40 10.04
CA ARG A 55 7.52 -0.29 11.07
C ARG A 55 8.80 -0.98 10.65
N ILE A 56 8.76 -1.95 9.72
CA ILE A 56 9.96 -2.64 9.22
C ILE A 56 10.69 -1.87 8.11
N GLN A 57 10.08 -0.88 7.44
CA GLN A 57 10.74 -0.13 6.37
C GLN A 57 12.03 0.58 6.80
N PRO A 58 12.10 1.21 7.99
CA PRO A 58 13.36 1.76 8.48
C PRO A 58 14.48 0.71 8.52
N ALA A 59 14.20 -0.50 9.01
CA ALA A 59 15.17 -1.59 9.00
C ALA A 59 15.56 -2.03 7.57
N ILE A 60 14.58 -2.19 6.67
CA ILE A 60 14.86 -2.55 5.27
C ILE A 60 15.76 -1.50 4.60
N ASN A 61 15.46 -0.22 4.77
CA ASN A 61 16.24 0.88 4.23
C ASN A 61 17.65 0.93 4.84
N TYR A 62 17.75 0.71 6.15
CA TYR A 62 19.03 0.65 6.85
C TYR A 62 19.92 -0.46 6.30
N VAL A 63 19.37 -1.66 6.08
CA VAL A 63 20.12 -2.79 5.52
C VAL A 63 20.70 -2.44 4.15
N HIS A 64 19.88 -1.89 3.24
CA HIS A 64 20.34 -1.51 1.90
C HIS A 64 21.42 -0.41 1.92
N LYS A 65 21.31 0.54 2.85
CA LYS A 65 22.26 1.66 2.95
C LYS A 65 23.60 1.28 3.59
N HIS A 66 23.62 0.25 4.45
CA HIS A 66 24.77 -0.09 5.29
C HIS A 66 25.28 -1.52 5.10
N LEU A 67 25.19 -2.08 3.88
CA LEU A 67 25.54 -3.50 3.60
C LEU A 67 26.98 -3.89 3.97
N THR A 68 27.92 -2.93 3.89
CA THR A 68 29.35 -3.12 4.19
C THR A 68 29.67 -3.06 5.69
N GLU A 69 28.75 -2.59 6.51
CA GLU A 69 28.93 -2.43 7.95
C GLU A 69 28.42 -3.65 8.74
N LYS A 70 28.81 -3.75 10.01
CA LYS A 70 28.22 -4.72 10.94
C LYS A 70 26.78 -4.30 11.29
N ILE A 71 25.82 -5.01 10.69
CA ILE A 71 24.40 -4.91 10.99
C ILE A 71 24.04 -5.91 12.10
N THR A 72 23.34 -5.45 13.13
CA THR A 72 22.85 -6.30 14.24
C THR A 72 21.34 -6.16 14.36
N VAL A 73 20.67 -7.20 14.87
CA VAL A 73 19.20 -7.17 15.11
C VAL A 73 18.81 -6.03 16.04
N GLU A 74 19.65 -5.69 17.01
CA GLU A 74 19.47 -4.54 17.90
C GLU A 74 19.41 -3.20 17.17
N LYS A 75 20.31 -2.97 16.20
CA LYS A 75 20.29 -1.75 15.40
C LYS A 75 19.00 -1.67 14.59
N LEU A 76 18.63 -2.76 13.92
CA LEU A 76 17.41 -2.82 13.11
C LEU A 76 16.15 -2.59 13.95
N ALA A 77 16.08 -3.18 15.15
CA ALA A 77 14.97 -2.98 16.07
C ALA A 77 14.83 -1.51 16.50
N ARG A 78 15.96 -0.82 16.74
CA ARG A 78 15.97 0.61 17.07
C ARG A 78 15.49 1.49 15.92
N GLU A 79 15.90 1.23 14.69
CA GLU A 79 15.39 1.95 13.50
C GLU A 79 13.86 1.83 13.38
N CYS A 80 13.30 0.72 13.86
CA CYS A 80 11.87 0.44 13.84
C CYS A 80 11.13 0.91 15.11
N CYS A 81 11.80 1.51 16.09
CA CYS A 81 11.25 1.84 17.41
C CYS A 81 10.62 0.63 18.13
N LEU A 82 11.23 -0.55 18.00
CA LEU A 82 10.76 -1.81 18.60
C LEU A 82 11.82 -2.41 19.55
N SER A 83 11.37 -3.22 20.51
CA SER A 83 12.29 -4.10 21.25
C SER A 83 12.86 -5.17 20.31
N GLN A 84 14.02 -5.76 20.65
CA GLN A 84 14.63 -6.81 19.82
C GLN A 84 13.70 -8.00 19.60
N SER A 85 13.02 -8.47 20.65
CA SER A 85 12.11 -9.61 20.58
C SER A 85 10.88 -9.30 19.74
N SER A 86 10.27 -8.12 19.94
CA SER A 86 9.11 -7.68 19.16
C SER A 86 9.47 -7.48 17.70
N PHE A 87 10.62 -6.86 17.41
CA PHE A 87 11.12 -6.69 16.05
C PHE A 87 11.36 -8.05 15.38
N TYR A 88 12.03 -8.98 16.05
CA TYR A 88 12.34 -10.28 15.47
C TYR A 88 11.07 -11.04 15.07
N GLN A 89 10.08 -11.11 15.97
CA GLN A 89 8.80 -11.76 15.69
C GLN A 89 8.03 -11.02 14.59
N TYR A 90 7.96 -9.69 14.66
CA TYR A 90 7.25 -8.87 13.67
C TYR A 90 7.87 -9.00 12.27
N PHE A 91 9.19 -8.89 12.18
CA PHE A 91 9.93 -9.00 10.92
C PHE A 91 9.74 -10.39 10.29
N LYS A 92 9.86 -11.46 11.08
CA LYS A 92 9.65 -12.83 10.61
C LYS A 92 8.22 -13.07 10.15
N ASN A 93 7.22 -12.53 10.84
CA ASN A 93 5.82 -12.69 10.47
C ASN A 93 5.45 -11.93 9.19
N ILE A 94 6.12 -10.81 8.89
CA ILE A 94 5.82 -9.99 7.71
C ILE A 94 6.59 -10.47 6.47
N LEU A 95 7.84 -10.90 6.62
CA LEU A 95 8.73 -11.23 5.51
C LEU A 95 9.01 -12.73 5.35
N ASP A 96 8.44 -13.58 6.22
CA ASP A 96 8.63 -15.03 6.27
C ASP A 96 10.11 -15.49 6.40
N ILE A 97 11.01 -14.56 6.71
CA ILE A 97 12.45 -14.80 6.90
C ILE A 97 12.96 -14.04 8.12
N THR A 98 14.07 -14.51 8.68
CA THR A 98 14.68 -13.84 9.83
C THR A 98 15.40 -12.55 9.40
N PRO A 99 15.53 -11.55 10.30
CA PRO A 99 16.28 -10.33 10.00
C PRO A 99 17.73 -10.58 9.54
N LEU A 100 18.40 -11.60 10.12
CA LEU A 100 19.76 -11.96 9.76
C LEU A 100 19.85 -12.60 8.37
N GLU A 101 18.88 -13.45 8.04
CA GLU A 101 18.80 -14.09 6.73
C GLU A 101 18.51 -13.06 5.63
N PHE A 102 17.66 -12.08 5.91
CA PHE A 102 17.44 -10.94 5.02
C PHE A 102 18.75 -10.21 4.72
N VAL A 103 19.50 -9.81 5.75
CA VAL A 103 20.82 -9.15 5.58
C VAL A 103 21.77 -9.99 4.73
N LEU A 104 21.83 -11.31 4.97
CA LEU A 104 22.69 -12.20 4.21
C LEU A 104 22.29 -12.27 2.74
N ARG A 105 20.99 -12.44 2.45
CA ARG A 105 20.46 -12.48 1.08
C ARG A 105 20.76 -11.17 0.34
N THR A 106 20.52 -10.02 0.98
CA THR A 106 20.80 -8.72 0.38
C THR A 106 22.29 -8.53 0.07
N ARG A 107 23.19 -9.02 0.93
CA ARG A 107 24.64 -8.99 0.66
C ARG A 107 25.04 -9.86 -0.52
N ILE A 108 24.48 -11.06 -0.61
CA ILE A 108 24.72 -11.98 -1.73
C ILE A 108 24.24 -11.36 -3.04
N ASP A 109 23.03 -10.80 -3.05
CA ASP A 109 22.46 -10.18 -4.25
C ASP A 109 23.23 -8.93 -4.67
N HIS A 110 23.74 -8.16 -3.71
CA HIS A 110 24.62 -7.02 -4.00
C HIS A 110 25.97 -7.47 -4.57
N ALA A 111 26.52 -8.61 -4.12
CA ALA A 111 27.81 -9.11 -4.61
C ALA A 111 27.74 -9.77 -6.01
N LYS A 112 26.55 -10.24 -6.41
CA LYS A 112 26.30 -10.79 -7.76
C LYS A 112 26.15 -9.71 -8.84
N LYS A 113 25.90 -8.46 -8.42
CA LYS A 113 25.66 -7.32 -9.29
C LYS A 113 26.97 -6.58 -9.56
#